data_AF-A0A653LT13-F1
#
_entry.id   AF-A0A653LT13-F1
#
_cell.length_a   1.000
_cell.length_b   1.000
_cell.length_c   1.000
_cell.angle_alpha   90.00
_cell.angle_beta   90.00
_cell.angle_gamma   90.00
#
_symmetry.space_group_name_H-M   'P 1'
#
loop_
_entity.id
_entity.type
_entity.pdbx_description
1 polymer ?
#
loop_
_entity_poly.entity_id
_entity_poly.type
_entity_poly.pdbx_seq_one_letter_code
_entity_poly.pdbx_strand_id
1 'polypeptide(L)'
;MNKIKFYFILSMLSLALFSCSKNKEEEVTPPREYSEQYATDIKDIEEYLKTYYIEEVTTDFDIKISKIPTGGTQKSIWDQTTYPLQFREVNLHGLKYKLYYLILNEGVGVSPVNVDGYFVGYKGDYLQQVTKESVTTLTVTEFERNSFILLPSAITGVSEFMPKLKTGTYSSNPDGTVAYKDFGAGVVFIPSGLGYYNSGSGSIPAYAPLVFNFKLFEVQRNDQDGDGIPSYLEDLDGDGYMYNFTNTTLYPTKPATNPDDTDGDEVPDCFDVDDDGDNYTTLLERSFKDANGVVKYYDFADIPLCTGGNGKKRHLDPKCYN
;
A
#
# COMPACT_ATOMS: atom_id res chain seq x y z
N MET A 1 -63.45 34.88 -23.55
CA MET A 1 -62.10 34.30 -23.46
C MET A 1 -61.81 34.04 -21.99
N ASN A 2 -61.60 32.78 -21.55
CA ASN A 2 -60.90 32.42 -20.29
C ASN A 2 -61.09 30.94 -19.86
N LYS A 3 -62.02 30.17 -20.45
CA LYS A 3 -62.24 28.77 -20.04
C LYS A 3 -61.16 27.80 -20.52
N ILE A 4 -60.58 28.01 -21.71
CA ILE A 4 -59.50 27.13 -22.26
C ILE A 4 -58.18 27.30 -21.49
N LYS A 5 -57.90 28.48 -20.93
CA LYS A 5 -56.67 28.73 -20.15
C LYS A 5 -56.68 27.99 -18.80
N PHE A 6 -57.85 27.80 -18.19
CA PHE A 6 -57.96 27.10 -16.90
C PHE A 6 -57.75 25.58 -17.02
N TYR A 7 -58.22 24.95 -18.10
CA TYR A 7 -58.01 23.51 -18.32
C TYR A 7 -56.54 23.18 -18.63
N PHE A 8 -55.82 24.07 -19.34
CA PHE A 8 -54.40 23.86 -19.63
C PHE A 8 -53.52 24.01 -18.37
N ILE A 9 -53.85 24.96 -17.50
CA ILE A 9 -53.16 25.15 -16.20
C ILE A 9 -53.46 23.98 -15.25
N LEU A 10 -54.71 23.51 -15.21
CA LEU A 10 -55.09 22.36 -14.37
C LEU A 10 -54.46 21.04 -14.86
N SER A 11 -54.28 20.89 -16.17
CA SER A 11 -53.57 19.75 -16.78
C SER A 11 -52.06 19.82 -16.58
N MET A 12 -51.43 21.00 -16.59
CA MET A 12 -50.01 21.14 -16.27
C MET A 12 -49.72 20.93 -14.78
N LEU A 13 -50.65 21.34 -13.90
CA LEU A 13 -50.51 21.15 -12.45
C LEU A 13 -50.70 19.69 -12.04
N SER A 14 -51.53 18.90 -12.74
CA SER A 14 -51.65 17.46 -12.49
C SER A 14 -50.42 16.66 -12.96
N LEU A 15 -49.74 17.09 -14.03
CA LEU A 15 -48.46 16.51 -14.47
C LEU A 15 -47.30 16.83 -13.53
N ALA A 16 -47.34 17.96 -12.81
CA ALA A 16 -46.33 18.34 -11.82
C ALA A 16 -46.44 17.54 -10.51
N LEU A 17 -47.60 16.95 -10.19
CA LEU A 17 -47.82 16.20 -8.95
C LEU A 17 -47.48 14.70 -9.05
N PHE A 18 -47.21 14.18 -10.26
CA PHE A 18 -46.83 12.77 -10.48
C PHE A 18 -45.37 12.59 -10.93
N SER A 19 -44.58 13.66 -11.03
CA SER A 19 -43.14 13.59 -11.38
C SER A 19 -42.21 13.55 -10.16
N CYS A 20 -42.68 12.98 -9.04
CA CYS A 20 -41.79 12.41 -8.04
C CYS A 20 -41.86 10.89 -8.20
N SER A 21 -41.06 10.33 -9.12
CA SER A 21 -40.55 8.99 -8.86
C SER A 21 -39.83 9.11 -7.52
N LYS A 22 -40.34 8.43 -6.50
CA LYS A 22 -39.53 8.16 -5.32
C LYS A 22 -38.28 7.47 -5.86
N ASN A 23 -37.19 8.20 -5.98
CA ASN A 23 -35.89 7.60 -6.13
C ASN A 23 -35.82 6.65 -4.94
N LYS A 24 -35.87 5.34 -5.23
CA LYS A 24 -35.58 4.35 -4.21
C LYS A 24 -34.16 4.73 -3.79
N GLU A 25 -34.01 5.33 -2.62
CA GLU A 25 -32.72 5.42 -1.97
C GLU A 25 -32.22 3.98 -1.96
N GLU A 26 -31.20 3.70 -2.76
CA GLU A 26 -30.57 2.39 -2.75
C GLU A 26 -30.12 2.18 -1.31
N GLU A 27 -30.71 1.19 -0.66
CA GLU A 27 -30.38 0.84 0.71
C GLU A 27 -28.92 0.39 0.69
N VAL A 28 -28.01 1.30 1.06
CA VAL A 28 -26.58 1.03 1.10
C VAL A 28 -26.38 -0.01 2.19
N THR A 29 -26.20 -1.26 1.77
CA THR A 29 -25.85 -2.33 2.70
C THR A 29 -24.55 -1.95 3.39
N PRO A 30 -24.52 -1.89 4.74
CA PRO A 30 -23.30 -1.60 5.45
C PRO A 30 -22.18 -2.55 5.01
N PRO A 31 -20.92 -2.09 4.96
CA PRO A 31 -19.80 -2.99 4.75
C PRO A 31 -19.84 -4.13 5.77
N ARG A 32 -19.36 -5.31 5.35
CA ARG A 32 -19.16 -6.41 6.29
C ARG A 32 -18.22 -5.97 7.42
N GLU A 33 -18.26 -6.63 8.56
CA GLU A 33 -17.27 -6.42 9.61
C GLU A 33 -15.89 -6.92 9.15
N TYR A 34 -14.83 -6.13 9.38
CA TYR A 34 -13.47 -6.48 8.96
C TYR A 34 -13.01 -7.83 9.52
N SER A 35 -13.41 -8.16 10.75
CA SER A 35 -13.03 -9.41 11.43
C SER A 35 -13.64 -10.63 10.75
N GLU A 36 -14.92 -10.54 10.36
CA GLU A 36 -15.61 -11.60 9.63
C GLU A 36 -15.08 -11.75 8.21
N GLN A 37 -14.82 -10.62 7.53
CA GLN A 37 -14.26 -10.68 6.18
C GLN A 37 -12.85 -11.26 6.20
N TYR A 38 -12.00 -10.85 7.12
CA TYR A 38 -10.66 -11.40 7.26
C TYR A 38 -10.69 -12.92 7.52
N ALA A 39 -11.63 -13.39 8.34
CA ALA A 39 -11.80 -14.83 8.59
C ALA A 39 -12.20 -15.62 7.32
N THR A 40 -12.87 -14.98 6.35
CA THR A 40 -13.12 -15.54 5.01
C THR A 40 -11.87 -15.46 4.15
N ASP A 41 -11.28 -14.27 4.02
CA ASP A 41 -10.12 -14.01 3.16
C ASP A 41 -8.94 -14.94 3.47
N ILE A 42 -8.62 -15.09 4.76
CA ILE A 42 -7.48 -15.92 5.16
C ILE A 42 -7.71 -17.39 4.84
N LYS A 43 -8.95 -17.88 4.88
CA LYS A 43 -9.26 -19.26 4.48
C LYS A 43 -9.08 -19.45 2.98
N ASP A 44 -9.56 -18.50 2.17
CA ASP A 44 -9.42 -18.55 0.71
C ASP A 44 -7.94 -18.45 0.29
N ILE A 45 -7.17 -17.57 0.93
CA ILE A 45 -5.71 -17.48 0.72
C ILE A 45 -5.03 -18.79 1.12
N GLU A 46 -5.31 -19.35 2.30
CA GLU A 46 -4.68 -20.59 2.73
C GLU A 46 -5.12 -21.80 1.90
N GLU A 47 -6.35 -21.83 1.39
CA GLU A 47 -6.79 -22.83 0.41
C GLU A 47 -5.97 -22.70 -0.88
N TYR A 48 -5.79 -21.48 -1.39
CA TYR A 48 -4.94 -21.23 -2.57
C TYR A 48 -3.52 -21.74 -2.34
N LEU A 49 -2.90 -21.35 -1.23
CA LEU A 49 -1.52 -21.75 -0.89
C LEU A 49 -1.35 -23.27 -0.78
N LYS A 50 -2.38 -24.00 -0.30
CA LYS A 50 -2.35 -25.47 -0.12
C LYS A 50 -2.73 -26.25 -1.38
N THR A 51 -3.48 -25.66 -2.32
CA THR A 51 -4.01 -26.36 -3.49
C THR A 51 -3.37 -25.94 -4.81
N TYR A 52 -2.49 -24.95 -4.79
CA TYR A 52 -1.71 -24.49 -5.94
C TYR A 52 -0.22 -24.71 -5.69
N TYR A 53 0.54 -24.85 -6.77
CA TYR A 53 1.98 -25.05 -6.76
C TYR A 53 2.68 -24.09 -7.72
N ILE A 54 3.95 -23.84 -7.44
CA ILE A 54 4.84 -23.09 -8.32
C ILE A 54 5.25 -24.02 -9.46
N GLU A 55 4.70 -23.80 -10.66
CA GLU A 55 4.99 -24.60 -11.85
C GLU A 55 6.34 -24.23 -12.46
N GLU A 56 6.64 -22.93 -12.51
CA GLU A 56 7.86 -22.40 -13.10
C GLU A 56 8.22 -21.05 -12.47
N VAL A 57 9.52 -20.78 -12.33
CA VAL A 57 10.08 -19.44 -12.12
C VAL A 57 11.17 -19.27 -13.17
N THR A 58 11.00 -18.28 -14.05
CA THR A 58 12.00 -17.98 -15.09
C THR A 58 13.24 -17.30 -14.49
N THR A 59 14.30 -17.16 -15.27
CA THR A 59 15.50 -16.40 -14.87
C THR A 59 15.22 -14.92 -14.62
N ASP A 60 14.16 -14.38 -15.23
CA ASP A 60 13.69 -13.00 -15.03
C ASP A 60 12.63 -12.92 -13.94
N PHE A 61 12.49 -13.98 -13.14
CA PHE A 61 11.54 -14.10 -12.03
C PHE A 61 10.06 -13.99 -12.42
N ASP A 62 9.71 -14.32 -13.66
CA ASP A 62 8.31 -14.56 -14.01
C ASP A 62 7.87 -15.88 -13.38
N ILE A 63 6.89 -15.79 -12.48
CA ILE A 63 6.34 -16.95 -11.80
C ILE A 63 5.05 -17.42 -12.46
N LYS A 64 4.96 -18.73 -12.68
CA LYS A 64 3.72 -19.40 -13.06
C LYS A 64 3.23 -20.26 -11.90
N ILE A 65 2.02 -19.96 -11.43
CA ILE A 65 1.33 -20.70 -10.39
C ILE A 65 0.15 -21.44 -11.01
N SER A 66 0.04 -22.73 -10.73
CA SER A 66 -1.01 -23.59 -11.29
C SER A 66 -1.68 -24.41 -10.20
N LYS A 67 -2.95 -24.77 -10.44
CA LYS A 67 -3.69 -25.65 -9.53
C LYS A 67 -3.08 -27.06 -9.57
N ILE A 68 -2.94 -27.69 -8.41
CA ILE A 68 -2.51 -29.08 -8.33
C ILE A 68 -3.64 -29.94 -8.94
N PRO A 69 -3.35 -30.77 -9.96
CA PRO A 69 -4.37 -31.63 -10.56
C PRO A 69 -4.82 -32.70 -9.56
N THR A 70 -6.04 -33.22 -9.73
CA THR A 70 -6.54 -34.33 -8.89
C THR A 70 -5.59 -35.52 -8.94
N GLY A 71 -5.10 -35.97 -7.78
CA GLY A 71 -4.09 -37.03 -7.68
C GLY A 71 -2.65 -36.59 -8.00
N GLY A 72 -2.42 -35.29 -8.19
CA GLY A 72 -1.10 -34.71 -8.37
C GLY A 72 -0.21 -34.85 -7.14
N THR A 73 1.10 -34.93 -7.36
CA THR A 73 2.12 -35.09 -6.30
C THR A 73 2.99 -33.84 -6.14
N GLN A 74 2.63 -32.73 -6.79
CA GLN A 74 3.34 -31.46 -6.69
C GLN A 74 3.28 -30.94 -5.26
N LYS A 75 4.37 -30.36 -4.78
CA LYS A 75 4.38 -29.67 -3.49
C LYS A 75 3.63 -28.34 -3.65
N SER A 76 2.67 -28.11 -2.77
CA SER A 76 1.92 -26.86 -2.72
C SER A 76 2.85 -25.66 -2.44
N ILE A 77 2.38 -24.45 -2.68
CA ILE A 77 3.09 -23.22 -2.27
C ILE A 77 3.37 -23.26 -0.76
N TRP A 78 2.44 -23.82 0.02
CA TRP A 78 2.54 -24.00 1.46
C TRP A 78 3.69 -24.94 1.88
N ASP A 79 3.90 -26.04 1.15
CA ASP A 79 4.83 -27.11 1.55
C ASP A 79 6.19 -27.07 0.85
N GLN A 80 6.31 -26.35 -0.27
CA GLN A 80 7.58 -26.22 -0.97
C GLN A 80 8.60 -25.40 -0.15
N THR A 81 9.88 -25.71 -0.31
CA THR A 81 10.97 -25.12 0.48
C THR A 81 11.93 -24.30 -0.36
N THR A 82 11.71 -24.19 -1.67
CA THR A 82 12.59 -23.44 -2.59
C THR A 82 12.45 -21.94 -2.35
N TYR A 83 11.21 -21.49 -2.16
CA TYR A 83 10.86 -20.11 -1.82
C TYR A 83 10.00 -20.16 -0.56
N PRO A 84 10.57 -20.34 0.65
CA PRO A 84 9.79 -20.60 1.86
C PRO A 84 8.68 -19.56 2.07
N LEU A 85 7.46 -20.02 2.37
CA LEU A 85 6.34 -19.15 2.69
C LEU A 85 6.62 -18.40 3.99
N GLN A 86 6.55 -17.07 3.92
CA GLN A 86 6.75 -16.16 5.05
C GLN A 86 5.48 -15.34 5.27
N PHE A 87 5.39 -14.65 6.41
CA PHE A 87 4.33 -13.67 6.65
C PHE A 87 4.81 -12.49 7.49
N ARG A 88 4.13 -11.36 7.32
CA ARG A 88 4.18 -10.20 8.22
C ARG A 88 2.83 -10.06 8.91
N GLU A 89 2.83 -9.70 10.19
CA GLU A 89 1.62 -9.24 10.87
C GLU A 89 1.44 -7.74 10.60
N VAL A 90 0.27 -7.36 10.09
CA VAL A 90 -0.10 -5.96 9.83
C VAL A 90 -1.25 -5.59 10.77
N ASN A 91 -1.04 -4.61 11.63
CA ASN A 91 -2.06 -4.11 12.55
C ASN A 91 -2.89 -3.03 11.85
N LEU A 92 -4.14 -3.34 11.53
CA LEU A 92 -5.06 -2.39 10.89
C LEU A 92 -6.50 -2.79 11.21
N HIS A 93 -7.42 -1.83 11.27
CA HIS A 93 -8.84 -2.05 11.55
C HIS A 93 -9.10 -2.77 12.90
N GLY A 94 -8.18 -2.65 13.86
CA GLY A 94 -8.24 -3.39 15.13
C GLY A 94 -7.95 -4.89 15.01
N LEU A 95 -7.35 -5.32 13.89
CA LEU A 95 -7.02 -6.70 13.58
C LEU A 95 -5.52 -6.87 13.33
N LYS A 96 -5.07 -8.12 13.46
CA LYS A 96 -3.74 -8.57 13.02
C LYS A 96 -3.88 -9.40 11.75
N TYR A 97 -3.69 -8.76 10.61
CA TYR A 97 -3.70 -9.45 9.32
C TYR A 97 -2.38 -10.21 9.12
N LYS A 98 -2.47 -11.44 8.62
CA LYS A 98 -1.31 -12.16 8.07
C LYS A 98 -1.20 -11.81 6.59
N LEU A 99 -0.15 -11.08 6.26
CA LEU A 99 0.26 -10.82 4.89
C LEU A 99 1.30 -11.88 4.50
N TYR A 100 0.85 -12.94 3.84
CA TYR A 100 1.75 -14.00 3.37
C TYR A 100 2.55 -13.51 2.16
N TYR A 101 3.80 -13.97 2.02
CA TYR A 101 4.62 -13.67 0.86
C TYR A 101 5.70 -14.73 0.58
N LEU A 102 6.24 -14.68 -0.64
CA LEU A 102 7.39 -15.42 -1.13
C LEU A 102 8.43 -14.43 -1.64
N ILE A 103 9.70 -14.65 -1.29
CA ILE A 103 10.83 -13.93 -1.91
C ILE A 103 11.44 -14.84 -2.96
N LEU A 104 11.32 -14.46 -4.23
CA LEU A 104 11.93 -15.19 -5.36
C LEU A 104 13.37 -14.73 -5.57
N ASN A 105 13.60 -13.43 -5.38
CA ASN A 105 14.92 -12.81 -5.30
C ASN A 105 14.83 -11.61 -4.36
N GLU A 106 15.79 -11.46 -3.45
CA GLU A 106 15.79 -10.30 -2.54
C GLU A 106 16.14 -9.00 -3.29
N GLY A 107 17.05 -9.08 -4.26
CA GLY A 107 17.65 -7.92 -4.91
C GLY A 107 18.96 -7.49 -4.24
N VAL A 108 19.72 -6.59 -4.87
CA VAL A 108 21.08 -6.22 -4.44
C VAL A 108 21.25 -4.74 -4.08
N GLY A 109 20.27 -3.91 -4.41
CA GLY A 109 20.28 -2.47 -4.21
C GLY A 109 19.63 -2.05 -2.88
N VAL A 110 18.84 -0.99 -2.95
CA VAL A 110 18.21 -0.37 -1.77
C VAL A 110 16.81 -0.92 -1.56
N SER A 111 16.39 -0.99 -0.29
CA SER A 111 15.00 -1.28 0.07
C SER A 111 14.15 0.00 0.00
N PRO A 112 12.90 -0.07 -0.48
CA PRO A 112 11.91 0.95 -0.21
C PRO A 112 11.51 0.96 1.28
N VAL A 113 10.95 2.09 1.72
CA VAL A 113 10.07 2.16 2.91
C VAL A 113 8.61 2.11 2.46
N ASN A 114 7.68 1.81 3.38
CA ASN A 114 6.25 1.62 3.08
C ASN A 114 5.53 2.86 2.50
N VAL A 115 6.15 4.04 2.61
CA VAL A 115 5.61 5.31 2.10
C VAL A 115 6.22 5.76 0.76
N ASP A 116 7.19 5.01 0.21
CA ASP A 116 7.80 5.33 -1.09
C ASP A 116 6.87 5.03 -2.29
N GLY A 117 7.24 5.60 -3.45
CA GLY A 117 6.76 5.14 -4.75
C GLY A 117 7.66 4.05 -5.34
N TYR A 118 7.09 3.24 -6.23
CA TYR A 118 7.77 2.04 -6.76
C TYR A 118 7.75 2.02 -8.28
N PHE A 119 8.91 1.85 -8.92
CA PHE A 119 8.96 1.49 -10.34
C PHE A 119 9.06 -0.03 -10.46
N VAL A 120 8.02 -0.65 -10.98
CA VAL A 120 7.83 -2.10 -10.90
C VAL A 120 7.34 -2.70 -12.21
N GLY A 121 7.56 -4.01 -12.34
CA GLY A 121 6.73 -4.87 -13.18
C GLY A 121 5.85 -5.72 -12.27
N TYR A 122 4.58 -5.92 -12.62
CA TYR A 122 3.72 -6.79 -11.84
C TYR A 122 2.67 -7.54 -12.65
N LYS A 123 2.17 -8.61 -12.03
CA LYS A 123 0.95 -9.32 -12.42
C LYS A 123 0.05 -9.42 -11.19
N GLY A 124 -1.22 -9.06 -11.35
CA GLY A 124 -2.23 -9.13 -10.31
C GLY A 124 -3.33 -10.13 -10.64
N ASP A 125 -3.65 -10.99 -9.69
CA ASP A 125 -4.82 -11.87 -9.69
C ASP A 125 -5.71 -11.57 -8.48
N TYR A 126 -7.01 -11.86 -8.59
CA TYR A 126 -7.89 -11.94 -7.43
C TYR A 126 -8.41 -13.36 -7.23
N LEU A 127 -8.70 -13.69 -5.96
CA LEU A 127 -9.29 -14.96 -5.56
C LEU A 127 -10.79 -14.81 -5.35
N GLN A 128 -11.58 -15.79 -5.77
CA GLN A 128 -13.02 -15.80 -5.54
C GLN A 128 -13.58 -17.22 -5.43
N GLN A 129 -14.38 -17.46 -4.39
CA GLN A 129 -15.22 -18.66 -4.31
C GLN A 129 -16.41 -18.51 -5.27
N VAL A 130 -16.50 -19.42 -6.24
CA VAL A 130 -17.58 -19.42 -7.24
C VAL A 130 -18.38 -20.71 -7.10
N THR A 131 -19.69 -20.59 -6.90
CA THR A 131 -20.60 -21.73 -6.85
C THR A 131 -21.26 -21.95 -8.22
N LYS A 132 -21.02 -23.10 -8.82
CA LYS A 132 -21.71 -23.57 -10.04
C LYS A 132 -22.25 -24.98 -9.79
N GLU A 133 -23.49 -25.23 -10.18
CA GLU A 133 -24.12 -26.56 -10.05
C GLU A 133 -24.00 -27.16 -8.62
N SER A 134 -24.18 -26.33 -7.60
CA SER A 134 -24.06 -26.68 -6.17
C SER A 134 -22.66 -27.10 -5.69
N VAL A 135 -21.63 -26.87 -6.51
CA VAL A 135 -20.22 -27.03 -6.13
C VAL A 135 -19.58 -25.66 -6.03
N THR A 136 -19.02 -25.35 -4.86
CA THR A 136 -18.21 -24.14 -4.63
C THR A 136 -16.75 -24.48 -4.86
N THR A 137 -16.08 -23.66 -5.68
CA THR A 137 -14.65 -23.81 -5.96
C THR A 137 -13.95 -22.47 -5.90
N LEU A 138 -12.75 -22.47 -5.36
CA LEU A 138 -11.85 -21.32 -5.46
C LEU A 138 -11.38 -21.14 -6.91
N THR A 139 -11.55 -19.92 -7.41
CA THR A 139 -11.12 -19.47 -8.73
C THR A 139 -10.09 -18.36 -8.61
N VAL A 140 -9.25 -18.23 -9.63
CA VAL A 140 -8.16 -17.25 -9.73
C VAL A 140 -8.34 -16.54 -11.05
N THR A 141 -8.39 -15.21 -11.02
CA THR A 141 -8.61 -14.40 -12.22
C THR A 141 -7.55 -13.30 -12.31
N GLU A 142 -6.78 -13.30 -13.39
CA GLU A 142 -5.85 -12.20 -13.71
C GLU A 142 -6.68 -10.94 -14.01
N PHE A 143 -6.40 -9.85 -13.29
CA PHE A 143 -7.04 -8.56 -13.55
C PHE A 143 -6.09 -7.58 -14.25
N GLU A 144 -4.78 -7.73 -14.07
CA GLU A 144 -3.81 -6.82 -14.65
C GLU A 144 -2.40 -7.42 -14.76
N ARG A 145 -1.66 -6.97 -15.78
CA ARG A 145 -0.24 -7.26 -15.96
C ARG A 145 0.45 -6.05 -16.59
N ASN A 146 1.47 -5.52 -15.93
CA ASN A 146 2.31 -4.44 -16.42
C ASN A 146 3.77 -4.84 -16.37
N SER A 147 4.52 -4.54 -17.44
CA SER A 147 5.96 -4.83 -17.48
C SER A 147 6.79 -3.74 -16.81
N PHE A 148 6.36 -2.48 -16.92
CA PHE A 148 7.05 -1.31 -16.37
C PHE A 148 6.03 -0.23 -16.04
N ILE A 149 5.85 0.08 -14.76
CA ILE A 149 4.93 1.11 -14.30
C ILE A 149 5.45 1.75 -13.02
N LEU A 150 5.27 3.07 -12.94
CA LEU A 150 5.47 3.82 -11.71
C LEU A 150 4.18 3.77 -10.89
N LEU A 151 4.27 3.25 -9.66
CA LEU A 151 3.24 3.30 -8.65
C LEU A 151 3.64 4.36 -7.61
N PRO A 152 3.21 5.64 -7.77
CA PRO A 152 3.55 6.69 -6.82
C PRO A 152 2.87 6.48 -5.45
N SER A 153 1.80 5.67 -5.42
CA SER A 153 1.17 5.16 -4.21
C SER A 153 0.62 3.75 -4.49
N ALA A 154 0.49 2.94 -3.46
CA ALA A 154 -0.02 1.58 -3.56
C ALA A 154 -1.05 1.29 -2.46
N ILE A 155 -1.83 0.21 -2.63
CA ILE A 155 -2.67 -0.31 -1.56
C ILE A 155 -1.82 -0.79 -0.39
N THR A 156 -2.36 -0.77 0.82
CA THR A 156 -1.63 -1.09 2.06
C THR A 156 -0.86 -2.40 1.96
N GLY A 157 -1.48 -3.49 1.49
CA GLY A 157 -0.80 -4.79 1.39
C GLY A 157 0.41 -4.81 0.45
N VAL A 158 0.45 -3.92 -0.56
CA VAL A 158 1.62 -3.76 -1.43
C VAL A 158 2.70 -2.94 -0.71
N SER A 159 2.34 -1.80 -0.12
CA SER A 159 3.26 -0.98 0.70
C SER A 159 3.89 -1.76 1.85
N GLU A 160 3.15 -2.69 2.45
CA GLU A 160 3.64 -3.56 3.53
C GLU A 160 4.66 -4.61 3.04
N PHE A 161 4.55 -5.02 1.79
CA PHE A 161 5.41 -6.04 1.18
C PHE A 161 6.68 -5.46 0.56
N MET A 162 6.62 -4.27 -0.03
CA MET A 162 7.74 -3.67 -0.77
C MET A 162 9.05 -3.56 0.02
N PRO A 163 9.07 -3.24 1.33
CA PRO A 163 10.28 -3.26 2.15
C PRO A 163 10.94 -4.64 2.32
N LYS A 164 10.33 -5.73 1.82
CA LYS A 164 10.94 -7.07 1.77
C LYS A 164 11.76 -7.31 0.52
N LEU A 165 11.77 -6.38 -0.42
CA LEU A 165 12.52 -6.44 -1.67
C LEU A 165 13.53 -5.28 -1.74
N LYS A 166 14.56 -5.46 -2.56
CA LYS A 166 15.55 -4.45 -2.91
C LYS A 166 15.54 -4.20 -4.41
N THR A 167 15.96 -3.00 -4.82
CA THR A 167 16.18 -2.70 -6.23
C THR A 167 17.30 -3.56 -6.82
N GLY A 168 17.40 -3.54 -8.15
CA GLY A 168 18.47 -4.20 -8.87
C GLY A 168 19.55 -3.24 -9.35
N THR A 169 20.24 -3.66 -10.40
CA THR A 169 21.08 -2.82 -11.24
C THR A 169 20.43 -2.62 -12.59
N TYR A 170 20.84 -1.59 -13.31
CA TYR A 170 20.36 -1.33 -14.66
C TYR A 170 21.45 -0.87 -15.61
N SER A 171 21.22 -1.10 -16.89
CA SER A 171 22.07 -0.63 -17.98
C SER A 171 21.22 -0.14 -19.16
N SER A 172 21.65 0.93 -19.81
CA SER A 172 21.00 1.42 -21.02
C SER A 172 21.41 0.58 -22.23
N ASN A 173 20.41 0.17 -23.02
CA ASN A 173 20.59 -0.54 -24.28
C ASN A 173 20.78 0.45 -25.45
N PRO A 174 21.41 0.04 -26.56
CA PRO A 174 21.58 0.89 -27.74
C PRO A 174 20.28 1.38 -28.39
N ASP A 175 19.15 0.71 -28.13
CA ASP A 175 17.82 1.08 -28.63
C ASP A 175 17.08 2.09 -27.72
N GLY A 176 17.73 2.56 -26.64
CA GLY A 176 17.18 3.50 -25.68
C GLY A 176 16.34 2.86 -24.57
N THR A 177 16.16 1.54 -24.57
CA THR A 177 15.51 0.82 -23.46
C THR A 177 16.47 0.63 -22.28
N VAL A 178 15.92 0.30 -21.12
CA VAL A 178 16.69 -0.01 -19.91
C VAL A 178 16.56 -1.51 -19.62
N ALA A 179 17.70 -2.19 -19.46
CA ALA A 179 17.74 -3.57 -18.98
C ALA A 179 18.00 -3.58 -17.48
N TYR A 180 17.16 -4.29 -16.73
CA TYR A 180 17.31 -4.49 -15.29
C TYR A 180 17.86 -5.88 -14.98
N LYS A 181 18.69 -5.98 -13.94
CA LYS A 181 19.27 -7.24 -13.44
C LYS A 181 19.31 -7.24 -11.92
N ASP A 182 19.35 -8.44 -11.34
CA ASP A 182 19.52 -8.63 -9.90
C ASP A 182 18.50 -7.84 -9.05
N PHE A 183 17.30 -7.60 -9.60
CA PHE A 183 16.22 -6.87 -8.95
C PHE A 183 15.42 -7.77 -8.01
N GLY A 184 14.87 -7.20 -6.95
CA GLY A 184 13.99 -7.91 -6.03
C GLY A 184 12.73 -8.37 -6.74
N ALA A 185 12.33 -9.61 -6.47
CA ALA A 185 11.12 -10.19 -7.02
C ALA A 185 10.44 -11.09 -5.99
N GLY A 186 9.12 -11.06 -5.95
CA GLY A 186 8.37 -11.84 -4.98
C GLY A 186 6.88 -11.85 -5.24
N VAL A 187 6.19 -12.62 -4.40
CA VAL A 187 4.74 -12.82 -4.47
C VAL A 187 4.14 -12.44 -3.13
N VAL A 188 3.05 -11.68 -3.13
CA VAL A 188 2.31 -11.31 -1.90
C VAL A 188 0.84 -11.70 -2.03
N PHE A 189 0.28 -12.24 -0.94
CA PHE A 189 -1.12 -12.65 -0.83
C PHE A 189 -1.84 -11.73 0.17
N ILE A 190 -2.71 -10.88 -0.35
CA ILE A 190 -3.26 -9.73 0.36
C ILE A 190 -4.73 -10.00 0.71
N PRO A 191 -5.10 -10.07 2.00
CA PRO A 191 -6.50 -10.04 2.41
C PRO A 191 -7.21 -8.79 1.89
N SER A 192 -8.50 -8.86 1.56
CA SER A 192 -9.23 -7.75 0.95
C SER A 192 -9.24 -6.48 1.82
N GLY A 193 -9.18 -6.63 3.15
CA GLY A 193 -9.05 -5.52 4.09
C GLY A 193 -7.72 -4.76 4.02
N LEU A 194 -6.66 -5.34 3.45
CA LEU A 194 -5.41 -4.64 3.13
C LEU A 194 -5.35 -4.19 1.65
N GLY A 195 -6.45 -4.35 0.92
CA GLY A 195 -6.62 -3.98 -0.48
C GLY A 195 -7.84 -3.11 -0.69
N TYR A 196 -8.74 -3.53 -1.59
CA TYR A 196 -9.89 -2.71 -2.00
C TYR A 196 -11.18 -2.94 -1.20
N TYR A 197 -11.15 -3.88 -0.25
CA TYR A 197 -12.25 -4.21 0.65
C TYR A 197 -13.64 -4.23 -0.02
N ASN A 198 -14.64 -3.57 0.57
CA ASN A 198 -16.02 -3.55 0.07
C ASN A 198 -16.21 -2.75 -1.23
N SER A 199 -15.23 -1.94 -1.62
CA SER A 199 -15.31 -1.11 -2.83
C SER A 199 -14.95 -1.89 -4.09
N GLY A 200 -14.03 -2.86 -3.99
CA GLY A 200 -13.42 -3.46 -5.18
C GLY A 200 -12.64 -2.42 -6.01
N SER A 201 -12.20 -2.80 -7.20
CA SER A 201 -11.53 -1.86 -8.12
C SER A 201 -11.52 -2.40 -9.55
N GLY A 202 -12.10 -1.65 -10.49
CA GLY A 202 -12.19 -2.10 -11.89
C GLY A 202 -12.91 -3.44 -12.02
N SER A 203 -12.20 -4.48 -12.46
CA SER A 203 -12.71 -5.85 -12.56
C SER A 203 -12.59 -6.67 -11.27
N ILE A 204 -11.89 -6.15 -10.26
CA ILE A 204 -11.73 -6.78 -8.95
C ILE A 204 -13.05 -6.65 -8.18
N PRO A 205 -13.71 -7.78 -7.83
CA PRO A 205 -14.92 -7.74 -7.04
C PRO A 205 -14.67 -7.17 -5.63
N ALA A 206 -15.73 -6.65 -5.01
CA ALA A 206 -15.70 -6.35 -3.58
C ALA A 206 -15.32 -7.61 -2.78
N TYR A 207 -14.54 -7.40 -1.73
CA TYR A 207 -14.10 -8.40 -0.76
C TYR A 207 -13.23 -9.53 -1.35
N ALA A 208 -12.58 -9.29 -2.49
CA ALA A 208 -11.69 -10.28 -3.10
C ALA A 208 -10.26 -10.18 -2.52
N PRO A 209 -9.68 -11.29 -2.00
CA PRO A 209 -8.24 -11.36 -1.74
C PRO A 209 -7.44 -11.23 -3.03
N LEU A 210 -6.23 -10.67 -2.94
CA LEU A 210 -5.38 -10.41 -4.09
C LEU A 210 -4.09 -11.23 -4.02
N VAL A 211 -3.56 -11.58 -5.19
CA VAL A 211 -2.23 -12.16 -5.35
C VAL A 211 -1.47 -11.28 -6.32
N PHE A 212 -0.35 -10.71 -5.89
CA PHE A 212 0.52 -9.94 -6.76
C PHE A 212 1.87 -10.63 -6.88
N ASN A 213 2.39 -10.66 -8.11
CA ASN A 213 3.78 -10.99 -8.39
C ASN A 213 4.48 -9.68 -8.79
N PHE A 214 5.54 -9.30 -8.09
CA PHE A 214 6.27 -8.06 -8.32
C PHE A 214 7.71 -8.31 -8.77
N LYS A 215 8.21 -7.40 -9.59
CA LYS A 215 9.62 -7.12 -9.87
C LYS A 215 9.88 -5.66 -9.49
N LEU A 216 10.76 -5.41 -8.52
CA LEU A 216 11.10 -4.08 -8.02
C LEU A 216 12.34 -3.55 -8.73
N PHE A 217 12.15 -2.60 -9.65
CA PHE A 217 13.23 -2.06 -10.47
C PHE A 217 13.89 -0.86 -9.80
N GLU A 218 13.11 0.15 -9.42
CA GLU A 218 13.59 1.38 -8.79
C GLU A 218 12.64 1.85 -7.68
N VAL A 219 13.16 2.71 -6.81
CA VAL A 219 12.39 3.39 -5.77
C VAL A 219 12.29 4.87 -6.10
N GLN A 220 11.08 5.42 -6.00
CA GLN A 220 10.84 6.84 -5.98
C GLN A 220 10.75 7.28 -4.51
N ARG A 221 11.81 7.94 -4.02
CA ARG A 221 11.82 8.51 -2.67
C ARG A 221 10.86 9.70 -2.62
N ASN A 222 10.03 9.71 -1.61
CA ASN A 222 9.07 10.77 -1.33
C ASN A 222 9.55 11.63 -0.14
N ASP A 223 8.88 12.76 0.01
CA ASP A 223 9.01 13.76 1.06
C ASP A 223 7.57 14.26 1.27
N GLN A 224 6.89 13.66 2.25
CA GLN A 224 5.44 13.62 2.34
C GLN A 224 4.86 14.89 2.94
N ASP A 225 5.58 15.49 3.86
CA ASP A 225 5.29 16.73 4.57
C ASP A 225 5.98 17.94 3.89
N GLY A 226 7.03 17.71 3.09
CA GLY A 226 7.62 18.69 2.20
C GLY A 226 8.63 19.60 2.87
N ASP A 227 9.20 19.17 4.00
CA ASP A 227 10.23 19.93 4.71
C ASP A 227 11.60 19.84 4.00
N GLY A 228 11.79 18.92 3.06
CA GLY A 228 13.03 18.68 2.32
C GLY A 228 13.92 17.57 2.91
N ILE A 229 13.48 16.79 3.89
CA ILE A 229 14.05 15.51 4.27
C ILE A 229 13.26 14.41 3.54
N PRO A 230 13.92 13.59 2.71
CA PRO A 230 13.26 12.41 2.16
C PRO A 230 12.80 11.46 3.27
N SER A 231 11.54 11.02 3.25
CA SER A 231 10.93 10.26 4.34
C SER A 231 11.60 8.94 4.71
N TYR A 232 12.36 8.33 3.80
CA TYR A 232 13.15 7.14 4.15
C TYR A 232 14.29 7.43 5.15
N LEU A 233 14.65 8.70 5.37
CA LEU A 233 15.64 9.13 6.35
C LEU A 233 15.02 9.42 7.72
N GLU A 234 13.69 9.36 7.81
CA GLU A 234 12.87 9.58 9.00
C GLU A 234 12.30 8.27 9.56
N ASP A 235 12.66 7.14 8.94
CA ASP A 235 12.56 5.81 9.52
C ASP A 235 13.66 5.68 10.60
N LEU A 236 13.31 6.05 11.84
CA LEU A 236 14.24 6.23 12.94
C LEU A 236 14.73 4.90 13.52
N ASP A 237 13.91 3.85 13.44
CA ASP A 237 14.29 2.50 13.88
C ASP A 237 14.83 1.60 12.75
N GLY A 238 14.65 2.02 11.50
CA GLY A 238 15.19 1.37 10.31
C GLY A 238 14.46 0.07 9.95
N ASP A 239 13.22 -0.12 10.39
CA ASP A 239 12.43 -1.31 10.11
C ASP A 239 11.71 -1.25 8.74
N GLY A 240 11.65 -0.08 8.12
CA GLY A 240 11.04 0.20 6.83
C GLY A 240 9.56 0.60 6.87
N TYR A 241 8.99 0.83 8.05
CA TYR A 241 7.55 0.99 8.26
C TYR A 241 7.17 2.14 9.18
N MET A 242 6.87 3.30 8.58
CA MET A 242 6.37 4.47 9.31
C MET A 242 4.84 4.54 9.20
N TYR A 243 4.16 4.77 10.33
CA TYR A 243 2.70 4.75 10.42
C TYR A 243 2.15 6.02 11.08
N ASN A 244 1.21 6.67 10.39
CA ASN A 244 0.41 7.74 10.99
C ASN A 244 -0.80 7.15 11.73
N PHE A 245 -0.81 7.26 13.06
CA PHE A 245 -1.83 6.65 13.91
C PHE A 245 -3.03 7.56 14.24
N THR A 246 -3.08 8.78 13.70
CA THR A 246 -4.17 9.75 13.95
C THR A 246 -5.53 9.28 13.43
N ASN A 247 -5.55 8.38 12.44
CA ASN A 247 -6.79 7.82 11.89
C ASN A 247 -7.33 6.70 12.79
N THR A 248 -8.23 7.06 13.71
CA THR A 248 -8.87 6.11 14.64
C THR A 248 -9.79 5.07 13.99
N THR A 249 -10.18 5.25 12.71
CA THR A 249 -10.92 4.22 11.96
C THR A 249 -9.98 3.10 11.48
N LEU A 250 -8.80 3.49 10.99
CA LEU A 250 -7.76 2.54 10.59
C LEU A 250 -7.04 1.95 11.79
N TYR A 251 -6.83 2.75 12.84
CA TYR A 251 -6.11 2.37 14.05
C TYR A 251 -6.97 2.63 15.30
N PRO A 252 -8.05 1.86 15.51
CA PRO A 252 -8.88 1.97 16.72
C PRO A 252 -8.12 1.56 17.99
N THR A 253 -6.98 0.87 17.83
CA THR A 253 -6.00 0.60 18.89
C THR A 253 -4.63 0.85 18.30
N LYS A 254 -3.91 1.82 18.86
CA LYS A 254 -2.56 2.22 18.45
C LYS A 254 -1.50 1.65 19.42
N PRO A 255 -0.23 1.52 18.99
CA PRO A 255 0.84 1.15 19.91
C PRO A 255 1.04 2.22 21.01
N ALA A 256 1.69 1.83 22.10
CA ALA A 256 1.99 2.74 23.20
C ALA A 256 3.08 3.77 22.85
N THR A 257 3.93 3.43 21.87
CA THR A 257 5.01 4.25 21.35
C THR A 257 5.05 4.09 19.84
N ASN A 258 5.37 5.16 19.13
CA ASN A 258 5.71 5.14 17.72
C ASN A 258 7.20 5.52 17.61
N PRO A 259 8.08 4.64 17.12
CA PRO A 259 9.52 4.90 17.14
C PRO A 259 9.95 6.01 16.18
N ASP A 260 9.13 6.29 15.17
CA ASP A 260 9.37 7.29 14.12
C ASP A 260 8.65 8.62 14.40
N ASP A 261 8.21 8.85 15.63
CA ASP A 261 7.45 10.03 16.08
C ASP A 261 8.24 10.68 17.22
N THR A 262 9.00 11.72 16.88
CA THR A 262 10.03 12.30 17.74
C THR A 262 9.42 13.04 18.94
N ASP A 263 8.30 13.73 18.78
CA ASP A 263 7.65 14.54 19.82
C ASP A 263 6.47 13.83 20.52
N GLY A 264 5.95 12.75 19.92
CA GLY A 264 4.92 11.89 20.46
C GLY A 264 3.49 12.38 20.19
N ASP A 265 3.27 13.21 19.18
CA ASP A 265 1.96 13.77 18.83
C ASP A 265 1.05 12.85 17.99
N GLU A 266 1.54 11.63 17.67
CA GLU A 266 0.93 10.58 16.85
C GLU A 266 1.12 10.71 15.34
N VAL A 267 1.80 11.76 14.89
CA VAL A 267 2.25 11.95 13.51
C VAL A 267 3.75 11.61 13.48
N PRO A 268 4.18 10.55 12.76
CA PRO A 268 5.61 10.29 12.63
C PRO A 268 6.27 11.39 11.79
N ASP A 269 7.58 11.61 12.01
CA ASP A 269 8.39 12.69 11.44
C ASP A 269 8.17 12.83 9.92
N CYS A 270 8.10 11.71 9.18
CA CYS A 270 7.80 11.74 7.74
C CYS A 270 6.45 12.34 7.30
N PHE A 271 5.52 12.60 8.21
CA PHE A 271 4.24 13.26 7.94
C PHE A 271 4.05 14.52 8.80
N ASP A 272 5.07 14.91 9.57
CA ASP A 272 5.06 16.04 10.47
C ASP A 272 6.00 17.13 9.95
N VAL A 273 5.56 18.39 9.98
CA VAL A 273 6.36 19.51 9.52
C VAL A 273 7.22 20.13 10.63
N ASP A 274 7.04 19.68 11.88
CA ASP A 274 7.64 20.18 13.12
C ASP A 274 8.02 18.99 14.03
N ASP A 275 8.97 18.17 13.60
CA ASP A 275 9.29 16.85 14.19
C ASP A 275 9.56 16.85 15.70
N ASP A 276 9.99 17.98 16.27
CA ASP A 276 10.28 18.10 17.70
C ASP A 276 9.26 18.90 18.51
N GLY A 277 8.22 19.39 17.85
CA GLY A 277 7.07 20.06 18.46
C GLY A 277 7.40 21.40 19.11
N ASP A 278 8.45 22.11 18.66
CA ASP A 278 8.88 23.39 19.23
C ASP A 278 8.24 24.63 18.57
N ASN A 279 7.37 24.42 17.58
CA ASN A 279 6.69 25.41 16.73
C ASN A 279 7.59 26.07 15.68
N TYR A 280 8.74 25.47 15.36
CA TYR A 280 9.60 25.84 14.23
C TYR A 280 9.67 24.67 13.26
N THR A 281 9.22 24.88 12.03
CA THR A 281 9.20 23.81 11.04
C THR A 281 10.60 23.20 10.82
N THR A 282 10.69 21.89 10.63
CA THR A 282 11.93 21.15 10.30
C THR A 282 12.70 21.81 9.15
N LEU A 283 11.99 22.29 8.12
CA LEU A 283 12.55 23.07 7.00
C LEU A 283 13.31 24.33 7.45
N LEU A 284 12.72 25.11 8.36
CA LEU A 284 13.29 26.34 8.87
C LEU A 284 14.55 26.06 9.69
N GLU A 285 14.52 25.03 10.52
CA GLU A 285 15.64 24.66 11.37
C GLU A 285 16.81 24.11 10.54
N ARG A 286 16.52 23.41 9.45
CA ARG A 286 17.55 22.99 8.49
C ARG A 286 18.17 24.13 7.70
N SER A 287 17.64 25.35 7.82
CA SER A 287 18.17 26.49 7.09
C SER A 287 19.45 27.06 7.74
N PHE A 288 20.31 27.63 6.91
CA PHE A 288 21.47 28.42 7.33
C PHE A 288 21.74 29.53 6.32
N LYS A 289 22.54 30.54 6.71
CA LYS A 289 22.99 31.60 5.80
C LYS A 289 24.41 31.31 5.32
N ASP A 290 24.61 31.31 4.01
CA ASP A 290 25.95 31.20 3.43
C ASP A 290 26.79 32.47 3.68
N ALA A 291 28.04 32.49 3.20
CA ALA A 291 28.96 33.62 3.38
C ALA A 291 28.45 34.94 2.78
N ASN A 292 27.46 34.91 1.90
CA ASN A 292 26.83 36.07 1.27
C ASN A 292 25.48 36.43 1.90
N GLY A 293 25.06 35.72 2.94
CA GLY A 293 23.78 35.93 3.63
C GLY A 293 22.58 35.29 2.93
N VAL A 294 22.79 34.42 1.92
CA VAL A 294 21.71 33.72 1.22
C VAL A 294 21.28 32.51 2.03
N VAL A 295 19.97 32.32 2.17
CA VAL A 295 19.40 31.13 2.84
C VAL A 295 19.66 29.89 2.01
N LYS A 296 20.24 28.88 2.65
CA LYS A 296 20.51 27.54 2.15
C LYS A 296 19.96 26.53 3.16
N TYR A 297 19.87 25.27 2.75
CA TYR A 297 19.40 24.18 3.60
C TYR A 297 20.51 23.14 3.69
N TYR A 298 20.71 22.57 4.88
CA TYR A 298 21.62 21.45 5.04
C TYR A 298 21.06 20.22 4.32
N ASP A 299 21.95 19.51 3.62
CA ASP A 299 21.70 18.11 3.28
C ASP A 299 21.53 17.31 4.57
N PHE A 300 20.72 16.24 4.55
CA PHE A 300 20.37 15.50 5.78
C PHE A 300 21.59 15.12 6.64
N ALA A 301 22.68 14.67 6.02
CA ALA A 301 23.90 14.26 6.70
C ALA A 301 24.63 15.43 7.41
N ASP A 302 24.44 16.66 6.94
CA ASP A 302 25.15 17.85 7.41
C ASP A 302 24.34 18.69 8.40
N ILE A 303 23.09 18.29 8.68
CA ILE A 303 22.27 18.96 9.69
C ILE A 303 23.00 18.86 11.06
N PRO A 304 23.32 19.99 11.71
CA PRO A 304 24.11 19.98 12.92
C PRO A 304 23.32 19.39 14.11
N LEU A 305 24.06 18.88 15.08
CA LEU A 305 23.50 18.51 16.38
C LEU A 305 23.04 19.76 17.15
N CYS A 306 22.02 19.59 17.97
CA CYS A 306 21.58 20.64 18.88
C CYS A 306 22.65 20.92 19.95
N THR A 307 23.22 22.12 19.95
CA THR A 307 24.24 22.51 20.93
C THR A 307 23.60 22.76 22.29
N GLY A 308 23.98 21.98 23.31
CA GLY A 308 23.33 22.01 24.62
C GLY A 308 22.02 21.22 24.70
N GLY A 309 21.76 20.45 23.65
CA GLY A 309 20.59 19.59 23.47
C GLY A 309 20.68 18.20 24.09
N ASN A 310 19.77 17.33 23.65
CA ASN A 310 19.65 15.90 23.90
C ASN A 310 20.63 15.05 23.05
N GLY A 311 21.44 15.68 22.20
CA GLY A 311 22.41 15.02 21.33
C GLY A 311 21.85 14.55 19.99
N LYS A 312 20.60 14.89 19.65
CA LYS A 312 20.00 14.71 18.33
C LYS A 312 20.36 15.87 17.40
N LYS A 313 20.04 15.69 16.11
CA LYS A 313 20.05 16.78 15.13
C LYS A 313 19.11 17.88 15.58
N ARG A 314 19.40 19.11 15.17
CA ARG A 314 18.70 20.29 15.66
C ARG A 314 17.18 20.27 15.48
N HIS A 315 16.68 19.66 14.40
CA HIS A 315 15.24 19.55 14.09
C HIS A 315 14.53 18.44 14.85
N LEU A 316 15.26 17.70 15.69
CA LEU A 316 14.74 16.62 16.52
C LEU A 316 14.94 16.96 18.01
N ASP A 317 15.18 18.24 18.33
CA ASP A 317 15.48 18.70 19.67
C ASP A 317 14.87 20.08 19.94
N PRO A 318 13.82 20.17 20.78
CA PRO A 318 12.97 21.35 20.92
C PRO A 318 13.66 22.55 21.61
N LYS A 319 14.97 22.47 21.81
CA LYS A 319 15.84 23.55 22.28
C LYS A 319 16.50 24.32 21.13
N CYS A 320 16.37 23.87 19.87
CA CYS A 320 17.25 24.27 18.76
C CYS A 320 16.59 24.86 17.51
N TYR A 321 15.67 25.79 17.73
CA TYR A 321 15.01 26.64 16.73
C TYR A 321 15.88 27.58 15.85
N ASN A 322 17.20 27.75 16.05
CA ASN A 322 18.06 28.67 15.26
C ASN A 322 19.45 28.15 14.85
#